data_AF-A0A535N3N0-F1
#
_entry.id   AF-A0A535N3N0-F1
#
_cell.length_a   1.000
_cell.length_b   1.000
_cell.length_c   1.000
_cell.angle_alpha   90.00
_cell.angle_beta   90.00
_cell.angle_gamma   90.00
#
_symmetry.space_group_name_H-M   'P 1'
#
loop_
_entity.id
_entity.type
_entity.pdbx_description
1 polymer ?
#
loop_
_entity_poly.entity_id
_entity_poly.type
_entity_poly.pdbx_seq_one_letter_code
_entity_poly.pdbx_strand_id
1 'polypeptide(L)'
;MAAPGSPGRSDTAVRLAVGLGAAGCVLLAALLYESGLFPSRPTASASPRASASATVSHRATPQPTVAPSAVPSPTPPPPAVLATLGQGVTGESVFRIRPGTANPTWTRLVFDLTGRGLPTMVIAQPDALHLQVTFRDTSGAGVPVSGIHSRQVLRVEPAVQQGPDLVITVDLTAPMRLVDFTLPPEQGYAPRLVLDIHST
;
A
#
# COMPACT_ATOMS: atom_id res chain seq x y z
N MET A 1 55.89 -7.88 8.79
CA MET A 1 55.97 -9.33 9.01
C MET A 1 54.86 -9.71 10.00
N ALA A 2 53.76 -10.28 9.50
CA ALA A 2 52.72 -11.05 10.23
C ALA A 2 51.77 -11.64 9.16
N ALA A 3 51.38 -12.91 9.33
CA ALA A 3 50.86 -13.79 8.27
C ALA A 3 49.36 -13.63 7.95
N PRO A 4 48.91 -14.03 6.74
CA PRO A 4 47.48 -14.09 6.39
C PRO A 4 46.85 -15.43 6.82
N GLY A 5 45.77 -15.36 7.59
CA GLY A 5 44.92 -16.51 7.94
C GLY A 5 44.07 -16.97 6.75
N SER A 6 44.02 -18.28 6.54
CA SER A 6 43.31 -18.96 5.44
C SER A 6 41.78 -18.84 5.53
N PRO A 7 41.05 -18.92 4.39
CA PRO A 7 39.62 -18.67 4.32
C PRO A 7 38.78 -19.86 4.83
N GLY A 8 37.81 -19.56 5.70
CA GLY A 8 36.85 -20.51 6.26
C GLY A 8 35.93 -21.08 5.19
N ARG A 9 36.09 -22.38 4.93
CA ARG A 9 35.34 -23.22 3.97
C ARG A 9 33.92 -23.58 4.43
N SER A 10 33.33 -22.78 5.31
CA SER A 10 32.11 -23.13 6.06
C SER A 10 30.84 -22.42 5.59
N ASP A 11 30.92 -21.41 4.71
CA ASP A 11 29.76 -20.61 4.29
C ASP A 11 28.94 -21.23 3.14
N THR A 12 29.56 -22.09 2.33
CA THR A 12 28.91 -22.61 1.10
C THR A 12 27.89 -23.71 1.38
N ALA A 13 28.06 -24.48 2.47
CA ALA A 13 27.16 -25.58 2.82
C ALA A 13 25.80 -25.08 3.33
N VAL A 14 25.75 -23.93 4.00
CA VAL A 14 24.51 -23.35 4.53
C VAL A 14 23.61 -22.85 3.39
N ARG A 15 24.20 -22.37 2.28
CA ARG A 15 23.43 -21.88 1.12
C ARG A 15 22.76 -22.99 0.30
N LEU A 16 23.20 -24.25 0.42
CA LEU A 16 22.59 -25.38 -0.31
C LEU A 16 21.40 -26.00 0.42
N ALA A 17 21.30 -25.88 1.74
CA ALA A 17 20.17 -26.40 2.51
C ALA A 17 18.94 -25.48 2.52
N VAL A 18 19.11 -24.18 2.27
CA VAL A 18 18.00 -23.20 2.24
C VAL A 18 17.32 -23.13 0.86
N GLY A 19 17.96 -23.66 -0.19
CA GLY A 19 17.45 -23.62 -1.57
C GLY A 19 16.40 -24.69 -1.92
N LEU A 20 16.22 -25.74 -1.11
CA LEU A 20 15.31 -26.85 -1.44
C LEU A 20 13.93 -26.75 -0.76
N GLY A 21 13.77 -25.92 0.26
CA GLY A 21 12.51 -25.81 1.03
C GLY A 21 11.41 -25.00 0.34
N ALA A 22 11.76 -24.08 -0.58
CA ALA A 22 10.79 -23.20 -1.24
C ALA A 22 10.14 -23.82 -2.49
N ALA A 23 10.80 -24.77 -3.16
CA ALA A 23 10.27 -25.42 -4.37
C ALA A 23 9.17 -26.47 -4.06
N GLY A 24 9.12 -27.00 -2.84
CA GLY A 24 8.12 -27.99 -2.44
C GLY A 24 6.71 -27.40 -2.23
N CYS A 25 6.61 -26.16 -1.75
CA CYS A 25 5.30 -25.56 -1.41
C CYS A 25 4.47 -25.15 -2.63
N VAL A 26 5.09 -24.79 -3.75
CA VAL A 26 4.37 -24.38 -4.97
C VAL A 26 3.76 -25.60 -5.70
N LEU A 27 4.43 -26.76 -5.64
CA LEU A 27 3.93 -28.00 -6.23
C LEU A 27 2.69 -28.56 -5.50
N LEU A 28 2.57 -28.37 -4.17
CA LEU A 28 1.41 -28.86 -3.41
C LEU A 28 0.13 -28.04 -3.70
N ALA A 29 0.26 -26.73 -3.97
CA ALA A 29 -0.87 -25.88 -4.33
C ALA A 29 -1.44 -26.21 -5.73
N ALA A 30 -0.58 -26.59 -6.68
CA ALA A 30 -1.00 -27.03 -8.01
C ALA A 30 -1.74 -28.39 -7.97
N LEU A 31 -1.29 -29.33 -7.14
CA LEU A 31 -1.97 -30.63 -6.96
C LEU A 31 -3.34 -30.49 -6.28
N LEU A 32 -3.50 -29.54 -5.36
CA LEU A 32 -4.80 -29.26 -4.74
C LEU A 32 -5.79 -28.59 -5.71
N TYR A 33 -5.30 -27.80 -6.67
CA TYR A 33 -6.13 -27.21 -7.70
C TYR A 33 -6.61 -28.24 -8.75
N GLU A 34 -5.78 -29.23 -9.09
CA GLU A 34 -6.19 -30.32 -10.00
C GLU A 34 -7.11 -31.37 -9.34
N SER A 35 -7.07 -31.53 -8.01
CA SER A 35 -7.85 -32.57 -7.32
C SER A 35 -9.36 -32.27 -7.13
N GLY A 36 -9.89 -31.20 -7.75
CA GLY A 36 -11.31 -31.13 -8.11
C GLY A 36 -12.33 -31.30 -6.97
N LEU A 37 -12.07 -30.74 -5.79
CA LEU A 37 -12.90 -30.92 -4.59
C LEU A 37 -13.74 -29.68 -4.23
N PHE A 38 -14.34 -29.03 -5.23
CA PHE A 38 -15.44 -28.08 -5.01
C PHE A 38 -16.62 -28.40 -5.93
N PRO A 39 -17.85 -28.46 -5.39
CA PRO A 39 -19.02 -28.92 -6.13
C PRO A 39 -19.43 -27.92 -7.22
N SER A 40 -19.37 -28.37 -8.47
CA SER A 40 -19.97 -27.71 -9.61
C SER A 40 -21.49 -27.73 -9.48
N ARG A 41 -22.08 -26.53 -9.41
CA ARG A 41 -23.53 -26.30 -9.47
C ARG A 41 -24.01 -26.73 -10.87
N PRO A 42 -25.09 -27.51 -10.99
CA PRO A 42 -25.39 -28.24 -12.22
C PRO A 42 -25.86 -27.32 -13.35
N THR A 43 -25.18 -27.43 -14.49
CA THR A 43 -25.66 -27.10 -15.83
C THR A 43 -26.75 -28.11 -16.18
N ALA A 44 -28.01 -27.69 -16.18
CA ALA A 44 -29.11 -28.50 -16.71
C ALA A 44 -29.17 -28.31 -18.23
N SER A 45 -28.73 -29.34 -18.95
CA SER A 45 -28.90 -29.50 -20.39
C SER A 45 -30.29 -30.04 -20.71
N ALA A 46 -30.78 -29.72 -21.90
CA ALA A 46 -32.15 -29.88 -22.38
C ALA A 46 -32.66 -31.33 -22.51
N SER A 47 -33.99 -31.51 -22.44
CA SER A 47 -34.68 -32.44 -23.33
C SER A 47 -36.15 -32.04 -23.60
N PRO A 48 -36.68 -32.38 -24.79
CA PRO A 48 -37.96 -31.89 -25.32
C PRO A 48 -39.14 -32.85 -25.04
N ARG A 49 -40.39 -32.34 -25.10
CA ARG A 49 -41.51 -32.83 -25.95
C ARG A 49 -42.91 -32.41 -25.43
N ALA A 50 -43.64 -31.77 -26.35
CA ALA A 50 -45.10 -31.75 -26.62
C ALA A 50 -46.13 -31.10 -25.67
N SER A 51 -46.73 -30.04 -26.24
CA SER A 51 -48.16 -29.73 -26.42
C SER A 51 -49.12 -29.61 -25.23
N ALA A 52 -49.63 -28.38 -25.02
CA ALA A 52 -51.08 -28.10 -24.98
C ALA A 52 -51.34 -26.58 -25.15
N SER A 53 -52.26 -26.24 -26.06
CA SER A 53 -52.83 -24.89 -26.23
C SER A 53 -53.66 -24.48 -25.02
N ALA A 54 -53.57 -23.21 -24.62
CA ALA A 54 -54.71 -22.48 -24.06
C ALA A 54 -54.54 -20.98 -24.29
N THR A 55 -55.45 -20.43 -25.09
CA THR A 55 -55.64 -19.02 -25.42
C THR A 55 -56.25 -18.26 -24.24
N VAL A 56 -55.69 -17.14 -23.78
CA VAL A 56 -56.46 -16.07 -23.10
C VAL A 56 -55.81 -14.68 -23.32
N SER A 57 -56.63 -13.76 -23.80
CA SER A 57 -56.42 -12.31 -23.98
C SER A 57 -55.96 -11.55 -22.72
N HIS A 58 -55.17 -10.48 -22.87
CA HIS A 58 -55.65 -9.09 -22.78
C HIS A 58 -54.49 -8.07 -22.78
N ARG A 59 -54.71 -7.02 -23.56
CA ARG A 59 -54.01 -5.74 -23.73
C ARG A 59 -53.53 -5.09 -22.42
N ALA A 60 -52.25 -4.74 -22.32
CA ALA A 60 -51.75 -3.75 -21.38
C ALA A 60 -50.62 -2.91 -22.02
N THR A 61 -50.87 -1.61 -22.09
CA THR A 61 -49.98 -0.53 -22.55
C THR A 61 -48.73 -0.42 -21.68
N PRO A 62 -47.51 -0.29 -22.25
CA PRO A 62 -46.31 -0.02 -21.46
C PRO A 62 -46.32 1.44 -20.97
N GLN A 63 -46.50 1.63 -19.66
CA GLN A 63 -46.28 2.90 -18.99
C GLN A 63 -44.79 3.02 -18.64
N PRO A 64 -44.06 4.04 -19.11
CA PRO A 64 -42.66 4.24 -18.73
C PRO A 64 -42.60 4.65 -17.26
N THR A 65 -42.04 3.79 -16.42
CA THR A 65 -41.68 4.14 -15.04
C THR A 65 -40.39 4.95 -15.12
N VAL A 66 -40.50 6.26 -14.95
CA VAL A 66 -39.35 7.16 -14.75
C VAL A 66 -38.76 6.82 -13.38
N ALA A 67 -37.61 6.17 -13.36
CA ALA A 67 -36.84 5.97 -12.14
C ALA A 67 -36.39 7.34 -11.61
N PRO A 68 -36.51 7.62 -10.29
CA PRO A 68 -36.09 8.88 -9.73
C PRO A 68 -34.58 9.06 -9.89
N SER A 69 -34.20 10.23 -10.38
CA SER A 69 -32.83 10.67 -10.60
C SER A 69 -31.92 10.38 -9.40
N ALA A 70 -30.75 9.80 -9.68
CA ALA A 70 -29.69 9.66 -8.70
C ALA A 70 -29.32 11.03 -8.13
N VAL A 71 -29.46 11.19 -6.82
CA VAL A 71 -28.96 12.37 -6.09
C VAL A 71 -27.43 12.32 -6.14
N PRO A 72 -26.73 13.34 -6.66
CA PRO A 72 -25.28 13.36 -6.64
C PRO A 72 -24.81 13.37 -5.18
N SER A 73 -23.99 12.38 -4.80
CA SER A 73 -23.37 12.37 -3.49
C SER A 73 -22.45 13.59 -3.36
N PRO A 74 -22.48 14.32 -2.22
CA PRO A 74 -21.59 15.45 -2.02
C PRO A 74 -20.14 14.99 -2.09
N THR A 75 -19.33 15.67 -2.90
CA THR A 75 -17.89 15.47 -2.95
C THR A 75 -17.30 15.83 -1.58
N PRO A 76 -16.52 14.93 -0.93
CA PRO A 76 -15.88 15.26 0.33
C PRO A 76 -14.95 16.48 0.16
N PRO A 77 -14.79 17.31 1.21
CA PRO A 77 -13.88 18.45 1.17
C PRO A 77 -12.44 17.96 0.91
N PRO A 78 -11.60 18.77 0.23
CA PRO A 78 -10.21 18.41 0.01
C PRO A 78 -9.48 18.26 1.36
N PRO A 79 -8.51 17.34 1.46
CA PRO A 79 -7.76 17.13 2.68
C PRO A 79 -7.00 18.40 3.09
N ALA A 80 -6.88 18.65 4.39
CA ALA A 80 -6.17 19.81 4.90
C ALA A 80 -4.67 19.64 4.66
N VAL A 81 -4.04 20.55 3.91
CA VAL A 81 -2.58 20.52 3.70
C VAL A 81 -1.88 21.09 4.93
N LEU A 82 -1.03 20.29 5.56
CA LEU A 82 -0.25 20.68 6.74
C LEU A 82 1.08 21.32 6.34
N ALA A 83 1.75 20.76 5.33
CA ALA A 83 3.04 21.24 4.88
C ALA A 83 3.30 20.92 3.41
N THR A 84 4.16 21.73 2.79
CA THR A 84 4.78 21.44 1.48
C THR A 84 6.28 21.67 1.60
N LEU A 85 7.06 20.65 1.27
CA LEU A 85 8.50 20.58 1.49
C LEU A 85 9.24 20.18 0.21
N GLY A 86 10.56 20.35 0.22
CA GLY A 86 11.45 19.95 -0.89
C GLY A 86 11.60 21.03 -1.97
N GLN A 87 12.45 20.75 -2.96
CA GLN A 87 12.84 21.71 -4.00
C GLN A 87 12.43 21.24 -5.41
N GLY A 88 11.55 20.24 -5.50
CA GLY A 88 11.06 19.72 -6.77
C GLY A 88 12.08 18.95 -7.60
N VAL A 89 13.08 18.32 -6.96
CA VAL A 89 14.03 17.45 -7.67
C VAL A 89 13.30 16.19 -8.12
N THR A 90 13.19 15.98 -9.43
CA THR A 90 12.45 14.87 -10.03
C THR A 90 13.32 13.63 -10.22
N GLY A 91 12.67 12.47 -10.36
CA GLY A 91 13.36 11.20 -10.66
C GLY A 91 13.86 10.44 -9.44
N GLU A 92 13.41 10.83 -8.25
CA GLU A 92 13.78 10.18 -7.00
C GLU A 92 12.87 8.99 -6.65
N SER A 93 13.30 8.16 -5.71
CA SER A 93 12.46 7.10 -5.16
C SER A 93 12.53 7.04 -3.65
N VAL A 94 11.39 6.84 -3.00
CA VAL A 94 11.38 6.40 -1.60
C VAL A 94 11.79 4.93 -1.62
N PHE A 95 12.83 4.56 -0.88
CA PHE A 95 13.32 3.17 -0.83
C PHE A 95 13.20 2.55 0.56
N ARG A 96 12.99 3.36 1.59
CA ARG A 96 12.85 2.90 2.97
C ARG A 96 12.00 3.85 3.79
N ILE A 97 11.09 3.28 4.58
CA ILE A 97 10.40 3.97 5.67
C ILE A 97 10.82 3.27 6.95
N ARG A 98 11.25 4.03 7.95
CA ARG A 98 11.72 3.46 9.22
C ARG A 98 11.17 4.24 10.40
N PRO A 99 10.85 3.54 11.51
CA PRO A 99 10.72 4.22 12.79
C PRO A 99 12.08 4.80 13.18
N GLY A 100 12.08 6.04 13.67
CA GLY A 100 13.21 6.66 14.34
C GLY A 100 13.07 6.53 15.86
N THR A 101 13.43 7.60 16.57
CA THR A 101 13.18 7.70 18.02
C THR A 101 11.68 7.62 18.30
N ALA A 102 11.29 6.78 19.26
CA ALA A 102 9.94 6.72 19.79
C ALA A 102 10.00 6.85 21.31
N ASN A 103 9.14 7.68 21.87
CA ASN A 103 8.99 7.85 23.31
C ASN A 103 7.49 8.02 23.66
N PRO A 104 7.14 8.22 24.94
CA PRO A 104 5.74 8.33 25.32
C PRO A 104 4.98 9.50 24.69
N THR A 105 5.67 10.60 24.31
CA THR A 105 5.03 11.84 23.84
C THR A 105 5.17 12.07 22.33
N TRP A 106 6.07 11.37 21.66
CA TRP A 106 6.20 11.45 20.20
C TRP A 106 6.88 10.23 19.58
N THR A 107 6.60 10.01 18.29
CA THR A 107 7.29 9.03 17.44
C THR A 107 7.81 9.69 16.17
N ARG A 108 9.05 9.37 15.80
CA ARG A 108 9.65 9.74 14.53
C ARG A 108 9.38 8.69 13.46
N LEU A 109 8.93 9.13 12.29
CA LEU A 109 9.01 8.39 11.04
C LEU A 109 10.02 9.06 10.11
N VAL A 110 10.88 8.24 9.49
CA VAL A 110 11.86 8.73 8.52
C VAL A 110 11.65 8.02 7.19
N PHE A 111 11.53 8.82 6.14
CA PHE A 111 11.44 8.37 4.75
C PHE A 111 12.80 8.65 4.12
N ASP A 112 13.51 7.59 3.75
CA ASP A 112 14.77 7.70 3.03
C ASP A 112 14.50 7.66 1.52
N LEU A 113 15.08 8.63 0.81
CA LEU A 113 14.96 8.76 -0.63
C LEU A 113 16.28 8.49 -1.34
N THR A 114 16.22 7.96 -2.55
CA THR A 114 17.40 7.88 -3.42
C THR A 114 17.68 9.21 -4.11
N GLY A 115 18.82 9.24 -4.80
CA GLY A 115 19.34 10.30 -5.68
C GLY A 115 19.82 11.58 -5.02
N ARG A 116 19.65 12.71 -5.73
CA ARG A 116 20.48 13.92 -5.58
C ARG A 116 19.80 15.02 -4.77
N GLY A 117 18.50 14.94 -4.54
CA GLY A 117 17.79 15.97 -3.79
C GLY A 117 16.47 15.52 -3.22
N LEU A 118 15.64 16.49 -2.88
CA LEU A 118 14.32 16.27 -2.31
C LEU A 118 13.25 16.62 -3.35
N PRO A 119 12.37 15.68 -3.71
CA PRO A 119 11.21 15.97 -4.54
C PRO A 119 10.25 16.90 -3.80
N THR A 120 9.28 17.46 -4.51
CA THR A 120 8.18 18.17 -3.84
C THR A 120 7.38 17.17 -3.03
N MET A 121 7.21 17.43 -1.73
CA MET A 121 6.49 16.58 -0.80
C MET A 121 5.33 17.38 -0.23
N VAL A 122 4.13 16.81 -0.28
CA VAL A 122 2.93 17.39 0.31
C VAL A 122 2.49 16.51 1.47
N ILE A 123 2.36 17.10 2.65
CA ILE A 123 1.83 16.42 3.82
C ILE A 123 0.44 16.96 4.07
N ALA A 124 -0.55 16.08 4.02
CA ALA A 124 -1.95 16.41 4.19
C ALA A 124 -2.58 15.55 5.28
N GLN A 125 -3.66 16.05 5.87
CA GLN A 125 -4.46 15.38 6.87
C GLN A 125 -5.89 15.28 6.35
N PRO A 126 -6.26 14.15 5.70
CA PRO A 126 -7.62 13.93 5.22
C PRO A 126 -8.66 13.92 6.34
N ASP A 127 -8.28 13.37 7.51
CA ASP A 127 -9.09 13.39 8.72
C ASP A 127 -8.18 13.28 9.97
N ALA A 128 -8.79 13.24 11.15
CA ALA A 128 -8.04 13.27 12.41
C ALA A 128 -7.15 12.03 12.67
N LEU A 129 -7.35 10.93 11.96
CA LEU A 129 -6.65 9.65 12.18
C LEU A 129 -5.76 9.24 11.01
N HIS A 130 -5.78 9.96 9.89
CA HIS A 130 -4.94 9.65 8.74
C HIS A 130 -4.05 10.83 8.38
N LEU A 131 -2.76 10.55 8.24
CA LEU A 131 -1.80 11.46 7.63
C LEU A 131 -1.43 10.92 6.26
N GLN A 132 -1.48 11.76 5.24
CA GLN A 132 -1.10 11.41 3.88
C GLN A 132 0.17 12.17 3.50
N VAL A 133 1.16 11.43 3.01
CA VAL A 133 2.41 11.97 2.48
C VAL A 133 2.46 11.67 0.99
N THR A 134 2.44 12.72 0.17
CA THR A 134 2.56 12.62 -1.28
C THR A 134 3.94 13.10 -1.71
N PHE A 135 4.70 12.24 -2.39
CA PHE A 135 5.96 12.58 -3.04
C PHE A 135 5.69 12.77 -4.54
N ARG A 136 5.86 13.99 -5.05
CA ARG A 136 5.60 14.32 -6.44
C ARG A 136 6.68 13.77 -7.35
N ASP A 137 6.30 13.26 -8.52
CA ASP A 137 7.22 12.71 -9.54
C ASP A 137 8.26 11.74 -8.94
N THR A 138 7.79 10.92 -7.99
CA THR A 138 8.61 10.03 -7.17
C THR A 138 8.03 8.63 -7.21
N SER A 139 8.91 7.63 -7.31
CA SER A 139 8.50 6.21 -7.27
C SER A 139 8.70 5.59 -5.88
N GLY A 140 8.05 4.46 -5.62
CA GLY A 140 8.23 3.73 -4.36
C GLY A 140 7.13 2.73 -4.02
N ALA A 141 6.24 2.39 -4.95
CA ALA A 141 5.30 1.29 -4.76
C ALA A 141 6.09 -0.02 -4.51
N GLY A 142 5.97 -0.57 -3.30
CA GLY A 142 6.73 -1.74 -2.85
C GLY A 142 7.76 -1.47 -1.75
N VAL A 143 7.90 -0.23 -1.28
CA VAL A 143 8.66 0.03 -0.04
C VAL A 143 8.08 -0.78 1.12
N PRO A 144 8.91 -1.56 1.85
CA PRO A 144 8.43 -2.33 2.98
C PRO A 144 7.90 -1.41 4.10
N VAL A 145 6.67 -1.67 4.54
CA VAL A 145 5.99 -0.94 5.64
C VAL A 145 5.58 -1.85 6.80
N SER A 146 5.83 -3.15 6.71
CA SER A 146 5.45 -4.11 7.75
C SER A 146 6.22 -3.84 9.05
N GLY A 147 5.50 -3.97 10.18
CA GLY A 147 6.08 -3.80 11.51
C GLY A 147 6.28 -2.35 11.97
N ILE A 148 5.93 -1.34 11.16
CA ILE A 148 6.00 0.07 11.57
C ILE A 148 4.75 0.43 12.39
N HIS A 149 4.88 0.43 13.72
CA HIS A 149 3.85 0.82 14.66
C HIS A 149 4.50 1.38 15.95
N SER A 150 3.76 2.22 16.67
CA SER A 150 4.18 2.87 17.92
C SER A 150 2.97 3.34 18.73
N ARG A 151 3.18 4.12 19.79
CA ARG A 151 2.08 4.73 20.55
C ARG A 151 1.28 5.75 19.74
N GLN A 152 1.92 6.47 18.83
CA GLN A 152 1.28 7.50 18.00
C GLN A 152 0.90 7.00 16.60
N VAL A 153 1.57 5.95 16.12
CA VAL A 153 1.37 5.37 14.78
C VAL A 153 0.75 3.99 14.92
N LEU A 154 -0.49 3.82 14.46
CA LEU A 154 -1.17 2.54 14.44
C LEU A 154 -0.52 1.60 13.42
N ARG A 155 -0.31 2.09 12.19
CA ARG A 155 0.39 1.40 11.11
C ARG A 155 0.75 2.39 10.00
N VAL A 156 1.59 1.94 9.07
CA VAL A 156 1.81 2.62 7.78
C VAL A 156 1.21 1.74 6.69
N GLU A 157 0.35 2.31 5.86
CA GLU A 157 -0.27 1.60 4.75
C GLU A 157 0.73 1.34 3.61
N PRO A 158 0.53 0.28 2.79
CA PRO A 158 1.32 0.07 1.60
C PRO A 158 1.35 1.30 0.70
N ALA A 159 2.54 1.69 0.24
CA ALA A 159 2.69 2.85 -0.63
C ALA A 159 1.97 2.63 -1.97
N VAL A 160 1.18 3.62 -2.39
CA VAL A 160 0.36 3.58 -3.60
C VAL A 160 0.94 4.54 -4.64
N GLN A 161 1.18 4.03 -5.85
CA GLN A 161 1.54 4.89 -6.99
C GLN A 161 0.26 5.49 -7.61
N GLN A 162 0.18 6.82 -7.68
CA GLN A 162 -0.92 7.57 -8.30
C GLN A 162 -0.37 8.39 -9.47
N GLY A 163 -0.36 7.78 -10.66
CA GLY A 163 0.34 8.37 -11.80
C GLY A 163 1.83 8.54 -11.50
N PRO A 164 2.43 9.73 -11.67
CA PRO A 164 3.84 9.96 -11.37
C PRO A 164 4.14 10.10 -9.87
N ASP A 165 3.11 10.23 -9.03
CA ASP A 165 3.27 10.53 -7.62
C ASP A 165 3.18 9.28 -6.74
N LEU A 166 3.98 9.24 -5.68
CA LEU A 166 3.89 8.24 -4.63
C LEU A 166 3.07 8.77 -3.47
N VAL A 167 2.09 8.00 -3.01
CA VAL A 167 1.25 8.34 -1.86
C VAL A 167 1.41 7.30 -0.77
N ILE A 168 1.71 7.75 0.45
CA ILE A 168 1.83 6.92 1.64
C ILE A 168 0.89 7.44 2.71
N THR A 169 0.03 6.56 3.24
CA THR A 169 -0.86 6.87 4.35
C THR A 169 -0.27 6.34 5.66
N VAL A 170 -0.30 7.15 6.70
CA VAL A 170 0.08 6.80 8.07
C VAL A 170 -1.18 6.88 8.94
N ASP A 171 -1.54 5.74 9.52
CA ASP A 171 -2.69 5.64 10.41
C ASP A 171 -2.23 6.00 11.82
N LEU A 172 -2.93 6.95 12.43
CA LEU A 172 -2.66 7.49 13.75
C LEU A 172 -3.55 6.82 14.79
N THR A 173 -3.08 6.72 16.03
CA THR A 173 -3.85 6.12 17.13
C THR A 173 -4.89 7.05 17.75
N ALA A 174 -4.72 8.36 17.56
CA ALA A 174 -5.62 9.43 17.98
C ALA A 174 -5.28 10.70 17.16
N PRO A 175 -6.02 11.82 17.31
CA PRO A 175 -5.59 13.10 16.75
C PRO A 175 -4.20 13.49 17.28
N MET A 176 -3.24 13.73 16.39
CA MET A 176 -1.85 14.05 16.72
C MET A 176 -1.42 15.39 16.15
N ARG A 177 -0.39 16.00 16.74
CA ARG A 177 0.29 17.17 16.18
C ARG A 177 1.52 16.74 15.39
N LEU A 178 1.71 17.28 14.20
CA LEU A 178 2.87 17.01 13.35
C LEU A 178 3.96 18.07 13.51
N VAL A 179 5.22 17.63 13.47
CA VAL A 179 6.38 18.46 13.16
C VAL A 179 7.15 17.78 12.03
N ASP A 180 7.34 18.50 10.93
CA ASP A 180 8.00 17.98 9.73
C ASP A 180 9.26 18.79 9.40
N PHE A 181 10.26 18.11 8.87
CA PHE A 181 11.47 18.72 8.34
C PHE A 181 12.19 17.78 7.38
N THR A 182 13.12 18.33 6.60
CA THR A 182 13.95 17.56 5.69
C THR A 182 15.40 17.53 6.14
N LEU A 183 16.11 16.47 5.77
CA LEU A 183 17.55 16.39 5.90
C LEU A 183 18.14 16.25 4.48
N PRO A 184 18.96 17.21 4.02
CA PRO A 184 19.62 17.11 2.73
C PRO A 184 20.64 15.97 2.73
N PRO A 185 21.11 15.54 1.54
CA PRO A 185 22.15 14.52 1.45
C PRO A 185 23.47 15.06 2.00
N GLU A 186 23.91 14.57 3.16
CA GLU A 186 25.15 14.97 3.81
C GLU A 186 25.96 13.74 4.25
N GLN A 187 27.29 13.80 4.09
CA GLN A 187 28.23 12.80 4.62
C GLN A 187 27.88 11.32 4.29
N GLY A 188 27.38 11.07 3.08
CA GLY A 188 27.00 9.73 2.62
C GLY A 188 25.61 9.28 3.08
N TYR A 189 24.85 10.14 3.76
CA TYR A 189 23.44 9.90 4.06
C TYR A 189 22.55 10.31 2.89
N ALA A 190 21.56 9.45 2.62
CA ALA A 190 20.47 9.72 1.70
C ALA A 190 19.66 10.97 2.10
N PRO A 191 19.06 11.69 1.14
CA PRO A 191 18.05 12.71 1.43
C PRO A 191 16.87 12.10 2.20
N ARG A 192 16.32 12.85 3.16
CA ARG A 192 15.25 12.35 4.04
C ARG A 192 14.14 13.36 4.23
N LEU A 193 12.93 12.83 4.32
CA LEU A 193 11.82 13.47 5.03
C LEU A 193 11.71 12.87 6.43
N VAL A 194 11.54 13.73 7.43
CA VAL A 194 11.34 13.33 8.82
C VAL A 194 10.02 13.91 9.33
N LEU A 195 9.21 13.04 9.92
CA LEU A 195 7.94 13.38 10.56
C LEU A 195 8.02 13.00 12.04
N ASP A 196 7.91 13.99 12.91
CA ASP A 196 7.71 13.80 14.34
C ASP A 196 6.21 13.94 14.66
N ILE A 197 5.63 12.84 15.13
CA ILE A 197 4.19 12.73 15.42
C ILE A 197 4.03 12.80 16.93
N HIS A 198 3.50 13.90 17.43
CA HIS A 198 3.35 14.21 18.84
C HIS A 198 1.94 13.91 19.33
N SER A 199 1.84 13.29 20.51
CA SER A 199 0.58 13.30 21.26
C SER A 199 0.19 14.73 21.58
N THR A 200 -1.08 15.07 21.38
CA THR A 200 -1.68 16.34 21.80
C THR A 200 -1.81 16.42 23.31
#